data_AF-A0A5Y5BFS7-F1
#
_entry.id   AF-A0A5Y5BFS7-F1
#
_cell.length_a   1.000
_cell.length_b   1.000
_cell.length_c   1.000
_cell.angle_alpha   90.00
_cell.angle_beta   90.00
_cell.angle_gamma   90.00
#
_symmetry.space_group_name_H-M   'P 1'
#
loop_
_entity.id
_entity.type
_entity.pdbx_description
1 polymer ?
#
loop_
_entity_poly.entity_id
_entity_poly.type
_entity_poly.pdbx_seq_one_letter_code
_entity_poly.pdbx_strand_id
1 'polypeptide(L)'
;MINPNKTLSQKALAGASFLRMHAEGMSEDDDFFIALMSEHCVIAANAIEQLVKENEELRAQLIAFQKAANPAVAVDLASGPDTTACYTPFVIGTRVCLRAHPYQRGTVSDTHIDNRRGHLIFVCFESEFELDRWVKAKNLELIP
;
A
#
# COMPACT_ATOMS: atom_id res chain seq x y z
N MET A 1 2.01 -20.94 -16.23
CA MET A 1 0.95 -19.93 -15.95
C MET A 1 0.66 -19.93 -14.46
N ILE A 2 0.87 -18.80 -13.78
CA ILE A 2 0.54 -18.64 -12.36
C ILE A 2 -0.99 -18.46 -12.25
N ASN A 3 -1.66 -19.32 -11.49
CA ASN A 3 -3.12 -19.26 -11.29
C ASN A 3 -3.52 -17.90 -10.67
N PRO A 4 -4.40 -17.12 -11.32
CA PRO A 4 -4.79 -15.80 -10.83
C PRO A 4 -5.47 -15.86 -9.46
N ASN A 5 -6.16 -16.95 -9.14
CA ASN A 5 -6.97 -17.11 -7.92
C ASN A 5 -6.16 -17.39 -6.65
N LYS A 6 -4.83 -17.51 -6.75
CA LYS A 6 -3.96 -17.73 -5.59
C LYS A 6 -3.54 -16.41 -4.93
N THR A 7 -3.47 -16.41 -3.60
CA THR A 7 -2.92 -15.28 -2.83
C THR A 7 -1.43 -15.08 -3.15
N LEU A 8 -0.89 -13.90 -2.84
CA LEU A 8 0.54 -13.63 -3.03
C LEU A 8 1.42 -14.64 -2.27
N SER A 9 1.05 -14.98 -1.03
CA SER A 9 1.78 -15.99 -0.22
C SER A 9 1.75 -17.36 -0.89
N GLN A 10 0.60 -17.81 -1.37
CA GLN A 10 0.48 -19.08 -2.10
C GLN A 10 1.29 -19.12 -3.40
N LYS A 11 1.37 -17.98 -4.11
CA LYS A 11 2.19 -17.85 -5.32
C LYS A 11 3.68 -17.90 -4.99
N ALA A 12 4.10 -17.21 -3.93
CA ALA A 12 5.48 -17.21 -3.43
C ALA A 12 5.90 -18.61 -2.97
N LEU A 13 5.08 -19.29 -2.17
CA LEU A 13 5.33 -20.67 -1.72
C LEU A 13 5.39 -21.66 -2.89
N ALA A 14 4.52 -21.52 -3.89
CA ALA A 14 4.61 -22.33 -5.11
C ALA A 14 5.91 -22.08 -5.88
N GLY A 15 6.40 -20.83 -5.91
CA GLY A 15 7.70 -20.48 -6.46
C GLY A 15 8.86 -21.13 -5.68
N ALA A 16 8.82 -21.10 -4.34
CA ALA A 16 9.82 -21.76 -3.50
C ALA A 16 9.83 -23.29 -3.71
N SER A 17 8.66 -23.92 -3.78
CA SER A 17 8.55 -25.35 -4.09
C SER A 17 9.11 -25.69 -5.48
N PHE A 18 8.85 -24.84 -6.47
CA PHE A 18 9.43 -25.00 -7.80
C PHE A 18 10.96 -24.91 -7.77
N LEU A 19 11.51 -23.94 -7.04
CA LEU A 19 12.97 -23.78 -6.89
C LEU A 19 13.63 -24.99 -6.20
N ARG A 20 12.98 -25.61 -5.19
CA ARG A 20 13.50 -26.84 -4.57
C ARG A 20 13.52 -28.01 -5.54
N MET A 21 12.41 -28.25 -6.24
CA MET A 21 12.35 -29.30 -7.26
C MET A 21 13.41 -29.09 -8.35
N HIS A 22 13.64 -27.84 -8.74
CA HIS A 22 14.67 -27.51 -9.72
C HIS A 22 16.09 -27.72 -9.17
N ALA A 23 16.33 -27.38 -7.90
CA ALA A 23 17.60 -27.63 -7.23
C ALA A 23 17.92 -29.13 -7.13
N GLU A 24 16.93 -29.96 -6.78
CA GLU A 24 17.07 -31.42 -6.74
C GLU A 24 17.53 -31.95 -8.11
N GLY A 25 16.86 -31.55 -9.19
CA GLY A 25 17.24 -31.93 -10.55
C GLY A 25 18.62 -31.41 -10.98
N MET A 26 19.02 -30.21 -10.53
CA MET A 26 20.36 -29.66 -10.80
C MET A 26 21.47 -30.38 -10.03
N SER A 27 21.17 -30.84 -8.81
CA SER A 27 22.18 -31.50 -7.95
C SER A 27 22.63 -32.86 -8.48
N GLU A 28 21.83 -33.47 -9.35
CA GLU A 28 22.11 -34.74 -10.02
C GLU A 28 22.77 -34.56 -11.40
N ASP A 29 23.02 -33.32 -11.83
CA ASP A 29 23.61 -33.01 -13.14
C ASP A 29 25.14 -33.21 -13.13
N ASP A 30 25.67 -33.74 -14.23
CA ASP A 30 27.10 -34.02 -14.41
C ASP A 30 27.93 -32.73 -14.62
N ASP A 31 27.31 -31.62 -15.04
CA ASP A 31 27.98 -30.33 -15.17
C ASP A 31 28.16 -29.68 -13.78
N PHE A 32 29.42 -29.57 -13.36
CA PHE A 32 29.81 -28.95 -12.10
C PHE A 32 29.19 -27.57 -11.86
N PHE A 33 29.05 -26.73 -12.90
CA PHE A 33 28.46 -25.41 -12.74
C PHE A 33 26.96 -25.50 -12.52
N ILE A 34 26.27 -26.44 -13.15
CA ILE A 34 24.82 -26.67 -12.95
C ILE A 34 24.58 -27.22 -11.55
N ALA A 35 25.37 -28.21 -11.12
CA ALA A 35 25.30 -28.75 -9.77
C ALA A 35 25.56 -27.67 -8.71
N LEU A 36 26.51 -26.75 -8.92
CA LEU A 36 26.80 -25.64 -8.01
C LEU A 36 25.62 -24.64 -7.90
N MET A 37 24.80 -24.49 -8.94
CA MET A 37 23.63 -23.61 -8.91
C MET A 37 22.45 -24.18 -8.10
N SER A 38 22.45 -25.48 -7.81
CA SER A 38 21.42 -26.12 -6.96
C SER A 38 21.34 -25.46 -5.58
N GLU A 39 22.48 -25.16 -4.96
CA GLU A 39 22.57 -24.55 -3.63
C GLU A 39 21.92 -23.15 -3.62
N HIS A 40 22.15 -22.36 -4.66
CA HIS A 40 21.55 -21.03 -4.81
C HIS A 40 20.02 -21.11 -4.92
N CYS A 41 19.49 -22.12 -5.62
CA CYS A 41 18.06 -22.36 -5.72
C CYS A 41 17.45 -22.74 -4.36
N VAL A 42 18.14 -23.55 -3.56
CA VAL A 42 17.73 -23.90 -2.19
C VAL A 42 17.74 -22.68 -1.28
N ILE A 43 18.79 -21.86 -1.33
CA ILE A 43 18.90 -20.62 -0.56
C ILE A 43 17.74 -19.67 -0.90
N ALA A 44 17.47 -19.46 -2.19
CA ALA A 44 16.37 -18.62 -2.64
C ALA A 44 15.00 -19.14 -2.18
N ALA A 45 14.77 -20.46 -2.27
CA ALA A 45 13.54 -21.08 -1.78
C ALA A 45 13.33 -20.84 -0.27
N ASN A 46 14.37 -21.07 0.53
CA ASN A 46 14.33 -20.88 1.98
C ASN A 46 14.08 -19.41 2.36
N ALA A 47 14.73 -18.47 1.67
CA ALA A 47 14.51 -17.04 1.89
C ALA A 47 13.06 -16.62 1.59
N ILE A 48 12.47 -17.15 0.51
CA ILE A 48 11.06 -16.88 0.17
C ILE A 48 10.12 -17.40 1.26
N GLU A 49 10.30 -18.63 1.73
CA GLU A 49 9.47 -19.21 2.78
C GLU A 49 9.55 -18.40 4.09
N GLN A 50 10.77 -18.00 4.47
CA GLN A 50 10.98 -17.17 5.64
C GLN A 50 10.29 -15.80 5.51
N LEU A 51 10.44 -15.14 4.37
CA LEU A 51 9.76 -13.85 4.12
C LEU A 51 8.25 -13.96 4.15
N VAL A 52 7.67 -15.05 3.61
CA VAL A 52 6.22 -15.28 3.68
C VAL A 52 5.77 -15.41 5.13
N LYS A 53 6.49 -16.18 5.95
CA LYS A 53 6.19 -16.35 7.37
C LYS A 53 6.27 -15.03 8.14
N GLU A 54 7.37 -14.30 8.00
CA GLU A 54 7.56 -13.01 8.69
C GLU A 54 6.49 -11.98 8.27
N ASN A 55 6.07 -12.00 7.00
CA ASN A 55 5.01 -11.11 6.53
C ASN A 55 3.64 -11.44 7.16
N GLU A 56 3.32 -12.72 7.34
CA GLU A 56 2.09 -13.15 8.02
C GLU A 56 2.11 -12.75 9.51
N GLU A 57 3.25 -12.90 10.19
CA GLU A 57 3.43 -12.46 11.58
C GLU A 57 3.28 -10.94 11.71
N LEU A 58 3.91 -10.16 10.83
CA LEU A 58 3.78 -8.70 10.82
C LEU A 58 2.34 -8.25 10.57
N ARG A 59 1.63 -8.90 9.65
CA ARG A 59 0.20 -8.61 9.41
C ARG A 59 -0.64 -8.90 10.65
N ALA A 60 -0.39 -10.00 11.35
CA ALA A 60 -1.09 -10.34 12.59
C ALA A 60 -0.82 -9.29 13.68
N GLN A 61 0.43 -8.84 13.83
CA GLN A 61 0.79 -7.78 14.78
C GLN A 61 0.13 -6.45 14.44
N LEU A 62 0.07 -6.05 13.17
CA LEU A 62 -0.62 -4.84 12.73
C LEU A 62 -2.12 -4.91 13.03
N ILE A 63 -2.77 -6.04 12.77
CA ILE A 63 -4.19 -6.24 13.10
C ILE A 63 -4.41 -6.13 14.62
N ALA A 64 -3.53 -6.73 15.43
CA ALA A 64 -3.62 -6.65 16.88
C ALA A 64 -3.44 -5.21 17.39
N PHE A 65 -2.45 -4.48 16.85
CA PHE A 65 -2.21 -3.08 17.19
C PHE A 65 -3.39 -2.18 16.81
N GLN A 66 -3.98 -2.39 15.63
CA GLN A 66 -5.16 -1.66 15.19
C GLN A 66 -6.37 -1.91 16.09
N LYS A 67 -6.63 -3.17 16.48
CA LYS A 67 -7.70 -3.52 17.42
C LYS A 67 -7.49 -2.88 18.79
N ALA A 68 -6.24 -2.81 19.26
CA ALA A 68 -5.90 -2.16 20.53
C ALA A 68 -6.04 -0.63 20.46
N ALA A 69 -5.72 -0.01 19.32
CA ALA A 69 -5.77 1.44 19.13
C ALA A 69 -7.18 1.99 18.87
N ASN A 70 -8.10 1.20 18.28
CA ASN A 70 -9.46 1.62 17.98
C ASN A 70 -10.48 0.49 18.28
N PRO A 71 -11.08 0.45 19.49
CA PRO A 71 -12.07 -0.58 19.84
C PRO A 71 -13.41 -0.46 19.07
N ALA A 72 -13.63 0.62 18.29
CA ALA A 72 -14.91 0.94 17.67
C ALA A 72 -14.98 0.78 16.14
N VAL A 73 -13.88 0.45 15.44
CA VAL A 73 -13.89 0.39 13.97
C VAL A 73 -13.24 -0.91 13.48
N ALA A 74 -14.05 -1.97 13.41
CA ALA A 74 -13.72 -3.17 12.66
C ALA A 74 -13.82 -2.85 11.16
N VAL A 75 -12.72 -2.40 10.55
CA VAL A 75 -12.62 -2.37 9.08
C VAL A 75 -12.19 -3.76 8.62
N ASP A 76 -13.07 -4.44 7.92
CA ASP A 76 -12.79 -5.72 7.28
C ASP A 76 -11.80 -5.52 6.13
N LEU A 77 -10.55 -5.93 6.35
CA LEU A 77 -9.48 -5.92 5.33
C LEU A 77 -9.61 -7.07 4.32
N ALA A 78 -10.58 -7.99 4.48
CA ALA A 78 -10.87 -9.04 3.50
C ALA A 78 -11.74 -8.54 2.34
N SER A 79 -12.40 -7.39 2.49
CA SER A 79 -12.91 -6.66 1.33
C SER A 79 -11.70 -6.14 0.58
N GLY A 80 -11.46 -6.65 -0.64
CA GLY A 80 -10.49 -6.05 -1.56
C GLY A 80 -10.74 -4.54 -1.68
N PRO A 81 -9.80 -3.74 -2.20
CA PRO A 81 -9.94 -2.28 -2.22
C PRO A 81 -11.29 -1.89 -2.80
N ASP A 82 -12.23 -1.54 -1.91
CA ASP A 82 -13.58 -1.16 -2.27
C ASP A 82 -13.41 0.08 -3.12
N THR A 83 -13.53 -0.10 -4.42
CA THR A 83 -13.13 0.86 -5.44
C THR A 83 -14.14 1.99 -5.56
N THR A 84 -15.04 2.10 -4.59
CA THR A 84 -16.18 3.01 -4.57
C THR A 84 -16.09 4.05 -3.44
N ALA A 85 -15.21 3.85 -2.45
CA ALA A 85 -14.90 4.88 -1.47
C ALA A 85 -13.61 5.58 -1.90
N CYS A 86 -13.72 6.64 -2.71
CA CYS A 86 -12.62 7.60 -2.85
C CYS A 86 -12.35 8.20 -1.47
N TYR A 87 -11.46 7.56 -0.70
CA TYR A 87 -11.02 8.06 0.60
C TYR A 87 -10.18 9.30 0.32
N THR A 88 -10.82 10.46 0.32
CA THR A 88 -10.13 11.71 0.07
C THR A 88 -9.56 12.22 1.38
N PRO A 89 -8.24 12.43 1.49
CA PRO A 89 -7.60 12.83 2.75
C PRO A 89 -7.95 14.26 3.19
N PHE A 90 -8.69 15.00 2.37
CA PHE A 90 -9.13 16.37 2.63
C PHE A 90 -10.55 16.35 3.20
N VAL A 91 -10.68 16.18 4.52
CA VAL A 91 -11.98 16.23 5.22
C VAL A 91 -12.24 17.65 5.70
N ILE A 92 -13.51 18.07 5.81
CA ILE A 92 -13.88 19.35 6.41
C ILE A 92 -13.20 19.51 7.79
N GLY A 93 -12.60 20.69 8.03
CA GLY A 93 -11.81 21.00 9.22
C GLY A 93 -10.32 20.67 9.13
N THR A 94 -9.88 20.03 8.03
CA THR A 94 -8.46 19.66 7.84
C THR A 94 -7.60 20.86 7.46
N ARG A 95 -6.41 20.99 8.05
CA ARG A 95 -5.43 22.03 7.71
C ARG A 95 -4.67 21.67 6.43
N VAL A 96 -4.58 22.62 5.51
CA VAL A 96 -3.96 22.44 4.20
C VAL A 96 -3.09 23.65 3.83
N CYS A 97 -2.07 23.42 3.01
CA CYS A 97 -1.37 24.49 2.30
C CYS A 97 -1.41 24.27 0.79
N LEU A 98 -1.15 25.35 0.06
CA LEU A 98 -0.90 25.26 -1.36
C LEU A 98 0.49 24.69 -1.62
N ARG A 99 0.56 23.67 -2.48
CA ARG A 99 1.81 23.00 -2.86
C ARG A 99 2.85 23.95 -3.46
N ALA A 100 2.40 24.91 -4.27
CA ALA A 100 3.28 25.92 -4.88
C ALA A 100 3.71 27.00 -3.86
N HIS A 101 2.92 27.23 -2.82
CA HIS A 101 3.14 28.30 -1.85
C HIS A 101 2.80 27.79 -0.44
N PRO A 102 3.74 27.06 0.21
CA PRO A 102 3.48 26.39 1.49
C PRO A 102 3.14 27.35 2.66
N TYR A 103 3.39 28.64 2.50
CA TYR A 103 3.02 29.70 3.44
C TYR A 103 1.54 30.08 3.35
N GLN A 104 0.86 29.75 2.24
CA GLN A 104 -0.57 29.96 2.05
C GLN A 104 -1.31 28.80 2.68
N ARG A 105 -1.71 28.98 3.94
CA ARG A 105 -2.35 27.96 4.78
C ARG A 105 -3.83 28.26 4.93
N GLY A 106 -4.61 27.21 5.07
CA GLY A 106 -6.04 27.31 5.25
C GLY A 106 -6.65 26.05 5.81
N THR A 107 -7.96 26.10 5.99
CA THR A 107 -8.77 24.98 6.48
C THR A 107 -9.78 24.58 5.42
N VAL A 108 -9.98 23.28 5.24
CA VAL A 108 -11.01 22.77 4.33
C VAL A 108 -12.39 23.05 4.92
N SER A 109 -13.23 23.76 4.19
CA SER A 109 -14.61 24.07 4.60
C SER A 109 -15.63 23.25 3.80
N ASP A 110 -15.32 22.91 2.54
CA ASP A 110 -16.19 22.08 1.71
C ASP A 110 -15.40 21.26 0.69
N THR A 111 -15.99 20.18 0.19
CA THR A 111 -15.40 19.28 -0.80
C THR A 111 -16.42 18.94 -1.88
N HIS A 112 -16.02 19.07 -3.15
CA HIS A 112 -16.89 18.81 -4.28
C HIS A 112 -16.17 17.96 -5.33
N ILE A 113 -16.80 16.86 -5.73
CA ILE A 113 -16.31 16.01 -6.82
C ILE A 113 -17.08 16.37 -8.09
N ASP A 114 -16.40 17.01 -9.04
CA ASP A 114 -16.95 17.32 -10.36
C ASP A 114 -16.45 16.30 -11.39
N ASN A 115 -17.37 15.63 -12.09
CA ASN A 115 -17.03 14.66 -13.14
C ASN A 115 -16.18 15.26 -14.29
N ARG A 116 -16.23 16.58 -14.51
CA ARG A 116 -15.42 17.27 -15.54
C ARG A 116 -14.15 17.92 -14.99
N ARG A 117 -14.18 18.39 -13.74
CA ARG A 117 -13.08 19.20 -13.15
C ARG A 117 -12.26 18.46 -12.10
N GLY A 118 -12.67 17.24 -11.73
CA GLY A 118 -12.05 16.41 -10.71
C GLY A 118 -12.42 16.86 -9.30
N HIS A 119 -11.59 16.47 -8.33
CA HIS A 119 -11.82 16.78 -6.92
C HIS A 119 -11.39 18.22 -6.58
N LEU A 120 -12.37 19.03 -6.17
CA LEU A 120 -12.22 20.42 -5.76
C LEU A 120 -12.46 20.53 -4.25
N ILE A 121 -11.61 21.31 -3.58
CA ILE A 121 -11.62 21.54 -2.15
C ILE A 121 -11.79 23.04 -1.92
N PHE A 122 -12.81 23.44 -1.17
CA PHE A 122 -12.97 24.83 -0.75
C PHE A 122 -12.11 25.09 0.48
N VAL A 123 -11.13 25.97 0.33
CA VAL A 123 -10.15 26.29 1.37
C VAL A 123 -10.42 27.70 1.88
N CYS A 124 -10.61 27.80 3.19
CA CYS A 124 -10.64 29.06 3.92
C CYS A 124 -9.23 29.42 4.36
N PHE A 125 -8.63 30.45 3.76
CA PHE A 125 -7.23 30.81 4.02
C PHE A 125 -7.10 31.60 5.33
N GLU A 126 -6.01 31.37 6.07
CA GLU A 126 -5.74 32.05 7.35
C GLU A 126 -5.29 33.50 7.15
N SER A 127 -4.78 33.83 5.96
CA SER A 127 -4.32 35.16 5.61
C SER A 127 -5.50 36.04 5.18
N GLU A 128 -5.66 37.20 5.81
CA GLU A 128 -6.69 38.20 5.44
C GLU A 128 -6.52 38.75 4.02
N PHE A 129 -5.33 38.58 3.42
CA PHE A 129 -5.03 38.99 2.05
C PHE A 129 -5.37 37.93 1.01
N GLU A 130 -5.74 36.72 1.44
CA GLU A 130 -6.09 35.62 0.56
C GLU A 130 -7.58 35.36 0.58
N LEU A 131 -8.16 35.31 -0.61
CA LEU A 131 -9.57 34.99 -0.77
C LEU A 131 -9.79 33.48 -0.68
N ASP A 132 -10.77 33.10 0.12
CA ASP A 132 -11.33 31.76 0.17
C ASP A 132 -11.79 31.32 -1.22
N ARG A 133 -11.37 30.13 -1.64
CA ARG A 133 -11.62 29.66 -3.01
C ARG A 133 -11.56 28.15 -3.15
N TRP A 134 -12.14 27.68 -4.24
CA TRP A 134 -12.01 26.30 -4.69
C TRP A 134 -10.62 26.02 -5.28
N VAL A 135 -9.94 25.02 -4.74
CA VAL A 135 -8.62 24.56 -5.16
C VAL A 135 -8.70 23.09 -5.56
N LYS A 136 -8.00 22.70 -6.63
CA LYS A 136 -7.91 21.28 -7.00
C LYS A 136 -7.11 20.52 -5.95
N ALA A 137 -7.60 19.36 -5.51
CA ALA A 137 -6.97 18.54 -4.48
C ALA A 137 -5.47 18.26 -4.76
N LYS A 138 -5.09 18.07 -6.04
CA LYS A 138 -3.68 17.84 -6.45
C LYS A 138 -2.71 19.01 -6.16
N ASN A 139 -3.24 20.20 -5.90
CA ASN A 139 -2.48 21.41 -5.61
C ASN A 139 -2.43 21.70 -4.09
N LEU A 140 -3.02 20.84 -3.27
CA LEU A 140 -3.04 20.95 -1.83
C LEU A 140 -2.16 19.87 -1.21
N GLU A 141 -1.52 20.24 -0.11
CA GLU A 141 -0.80 19.32 0.77
C GLU A 141 -1.40 19.43 2.18
N LEU A 142 -1.44 18.31 2.88
CA LEU A 142 -1.91 18.25 4.26
C LEU A 142 -0.85 18.82 5.20
N ILE A 143 -1.29 19.62 6.16
CA ILE A 143 -0.45 20.11 7.25
C ILE A 143 -0.93 19.47 8.56
N PRO A 144 -0.02 19.06 9.45
CA PRO A 144 -0.36 18.67 10.81
C PRO A 144 -1.15 19.73 11.57
#